data_AF-A0A925CHG5-F1
#
_entry.id   AF-A0A925CHG5-F1
#
_cell.length_a   1.000
_cell.length_b   1.000
_cell.length_c   1.000
_cell.angle_alpha   90.00
_cell.angle_beta   90.00
_cell.angle_gamma   90.00
#
_symmetry.space_group_name_H-M   'P 1'
#
loop_
_entity.id
_entity.type
_entity.pdbx_description
1 polymer ?
#
loop_
_entity_poly.entity_id
_entity_poly.type
_entity_poly.pdbx_seq_one_letter_code
_entity_poly.pdbx_strand_id
1 'polypeptide(L)' 'MECFHCKGRMERKTAPFSLDRKGYHVSWDAIPAWVCVQCGEPYFEAKEVELIQRALTALEREGAALVSAGPPAAKS' A
#
# COMPACT_ATOMS: atom_id res chain seq x y z
N MET A 1 -7.64 2.48 20.73
CA MET A 1 -6.28 2.78 20.25
C MET A 1 -6.12 4.29 20.12
N GLU A 2 -4.92 4.81 20.38
CA GLU A 2 -4.59 6.24 20.26
C GLU A 2 -3.67 6.45 19.04
N CYS A 3 -3.87 7.52 18.30
CA CYS A 3 -3.02 7.89 17.17
C CYS A 3 -1.62 8.32 17.66
N PHE A 4 -0.56 7.70 17.14
CA PHE A 4 0.81 8.03 17.51
C PHE A 4 1.25 9.41 17.00
N HIS A 5 0.62 9.90 15.94
CA HIS A 5 0.93 11.22 15.35
C HIS A 5 0.29 12.38 16.13
N CYS A 6 -1.03 12.34 16.38
CA CYS A 6 -1.77 13.48 16.94
C CYS A 6 -2.43 13.23 18.30
N LYS A 7 -2.28 12.03 18.88
CA LYS A 7 -2.92 11.62 20.15
C LYS A 7 -4.45 11.54 20.11
N GLY A 8 -5.05 11.63 18.93
CA GLY A 8 -6.50 11.49 18.75
C GLY A 8 -7.01 10.05 18.90
N ARG A 9 -8.31 9.92 19.16
CA ARG A 9 -9.02 8.61 19.22
C ARG A 9 -9.02 7.94 17.84
N MET A 10 -8.83 6.62 17.82
CA MET A 10 -8.91 5.82 16.60
C MET A 10 -10.16 4.94 16.58
N GLU A 11 -10.69 4.71 15.38
CA GLU A 11 -11.87 3.88 15.12
C GLU A 11 -11.59 2.83 14.04
N ARG A 12 -12.26 1.68 14.13
CA ARG A 12 -12.22 0.66 13.08
C ARG A 12 -13.02 1.10 11.87
N LYS A 13 -12.35 1.26 10.73
CA LYS A 13 -12.91 1.62 9.42
C LYS A 13 -12.10 0.93 8.33
N THR A 14 -12.20 1.43 7.10
CA THR A 14 -11.30 1.10 6.00
C THR A 14 -10.51 2.33 5.59
N ALA A 15 -9.32 2.13 5.03
CA ALA A 15 -8.51 3.19 4.44
C ALA A 15 -7.93 2.74 3.09
N PRO A 16 -7.67 3.70 2.18
CA PRO A 16 -7.00 3.40 0.94
C PRO A 16 -5.51 3.13 1.19
N PHE A 17 -4.93 2.26 0.36
CA PHE A 17 -3.49 2.06 0.30
C PHE A 17 -3.09 1.99 -1.17
N SER A 18 -2.14 2.84 -1.55
CA SER A 18 -1.59 2.84 -2.91
C SER A 18 -0.08 2.98 -2.89
N LEU A 19 0.54 2.47 -3.94
CA LEU A 19 1.97 2.60 -4.16
C LEU A 19 2.32 2.47 -5.63
N ASP A 20 3.39 3.14 -5.98
CA ASP A 20 4.05 3.03 -7.27
C ASP A 20 5.32 2.19 -7.12
N ARG A 21 5.43 1.15 -7.94
CA ARG A 21 6.62 0.30 -8.06
C ARG A 21 6.97 0.18 -9.53
N LYS A 22 8.24 -0.11 -9.82
CA LYS A 22 8.82 -0.12 -11.17
C LYS A 22 7.86 -0.70 -12.23
N GLY A 23 7.22 0.19 -13.00
CA GLY A 23 6.34 -0.17 -14.12
C GLY A 23 4.87 -0.49 -13.79
N TYR A 24 4.43 -0.37 -12.53
CA TYR A 24 3.03 -0.59 -12.15
C TYR A 24 2.58 0.25 -10.95
N HIS A 25 1.28 0.59 -10.93
CA HIS A 25 0.59 1.22 -9.81
C HIS A 25 -0.35 0.20 -9.17
N VAL A 26 -0.35 0.13 -7.84
CA VAL A 26 -1.32 -0.67 -7.09
C VAL A 26 -2.12 0.27 -6.21
N SER A 27 -3.45 0.13 -6.25
CA SER A 27 -4.37 0.79 -5.33
C SER A 27 -5.38 -0.22 -4.81
N TRP A 28 -5.59 -0.18 -3.50
CA TRP A 28 -6.74 -0.78 -2.84
C TRP A 28 -7.51 0.32 -2.12
N ASP A 29 -8.80 0.44 -2.41
CA ASP A 29 -9.59 1.57 -1.94
C ASP A 29 -10.05 1.43 -0.49
N ALA A 30 -10.18 0.19 0.00
CA ALA A 30 -10.81 -0.11 1.29
C ALA A 30 -10.15 -1.30 2.00
N ILE A 31 -9.01 -1.07 2.63
CA ILE A 31 -8.35 -2.06 3.49
C ILE A 31 -8.75 -1.81 4.95
N PRO A 32 -9.12 -2.86 5.74
CA PRO A 32 -9.39 -2.71 7.17
C PRO A 32 -8.25 -2.03 7.94
N ALA A 33 -8.58 -1.01 8.72
CA ALA A 33 -7.60 -0.23 9.46
C ALA A 33 -8.20 0.40 10.72
N TRP A 34 -7.34 0.85 11.62
CA TRP A 34 -7.66 1.89 12.59
C TRP A 34 -7.45 3.25 11.94
N VAL A 35 -8.48 4.09 11.89
CA VAL A 35 -8.40 5.43 11.31
C VAL A 35 -8.58 6.47 12.42
N CYS A 36 -7.64 7.40 12.53
CA CYS A 36 -7.77 8.50 13.49
C CYS A 36 -8.95 9.40 13.13
N VAL A 37 -9.84 9.66 14.08
CA VAL A 37 -11.02 10.52 13.85
C VAL A 37 -10.67 11.99 13.67
N GLN A 38 -9.45 12.38 14.05
CA GLN A 38 -8.99 13.77 14.03
C GLN A 38 -8.12 14.08 12.80
N CYS A 39 -7.09 13.29 12.52
CA CYS A 39 -6.16 13.56 11.40
C CYS A 39 -6.32 12.61 10.21
N GLY A 40 -7.15 11.57 10.32
CA GLY A 40 -7.38 10.61 9.23
C GLY A 40 -6.26 9.57 9.04
N GLU A 41 -5.22 9.59 9.87
CA GLU A 41 -4.09 8.65 9.76
C GLU A 41 -4.56 7.18 9.87
N PRO A 42 -4.22 6.32 8.90
CA PRO A 42 -4.58 4.92 8.91
C PRO A 42 -3.47 4.02 9.49
N TYR A 43 -3.82 3.17 10.45
CA TYR A 43 -2.95 2.08 10.95
C TYR A 43 -3.53 0.72 10.55
N PHE A 44 -2.84 0.05 9.64
CA PHE A 44 -3.12 -1.32 9.24
C PHE A 44 -2.58 -2.29 10.31
N GLU A 45 -3.34 -3.33 10.63
CA GLU A 45 -2.86 -4.35 11.55
C GLU A 45 -1.91 -5.33 10.86
N ALA A 46 -1.20 -6.12 11.65
CA ALA A 46 -0.20 -7.06 11.15
C ALA A 46 -0.76 -7.99 10.05
N LYS A 47 -2.00 -8.46 10.21
CA LYS A 47 -2.67 -9.31 9.22
C LYS A 47 -2.81 -8.60 7.86
N GLU A 48 -3.32 -7.38 7.83
CA GLU A 48 -3.47 -6.63 6.58
C GLU A 48 -2.10 -6.30 5.97
N VAL A 49 -1.10 -5.94 6.79
CA VAL A 49 0.27 -5.69 6.32
C VAL A 49 0.88 -6.95 5.69
N GLU A 50 0.74 -8.11 6.31
CA GLU A 50 1.24 -9.39 5.77
C GLU A 50 0.60 -9.75 4.42
N LEU A 51 -0.70 -9.51 4.28
CA LEU A 51 -1.43 -9.76 3.03
C LEU A 51 -1.01 -8.79 1.92
N ILE A 52 -0.88 -7.50 2.24
CA ILE A 52 -0.35 -6.49 1.31
C ILE A 52 1.03 -6.90 0.84
N GLN A 53 1.95 -7.20 1.76
CA GLN A 53 3.32 -7.58 1.42
C GLN A 53 3.37 -8.84 0.54
N ARG A 54 2.54 -9.86 0.85
CA ARG A 54 2.45 -11.08 0.03
C ARG A 54 1.97 -10.78 -1.39
N ALA A 55 0.94 -9.93 -1.53
CA ALA A 55 0.43 -9.53 -2.83
C ALA A 55 1.50 -8.80 -3.65
N LEU A 56 2.22 -7.87 -3.03
CA LEU A 56 3.32 -7.14 -3.68
C LEU A 56 4.47 -8.05 -4.10
N THR A 57 4.90 -8.99 -3.25
CA THR A 57 5.92 -9.98 -3.61
C THR A 57 5.52 -10.81 -4.82
N ALA A 58 4.25 -11.18 -4.95
CA ALA A 58 3.75 -11.89 -6.13
C ALA A 58 3.78 -11.00 -7.38
N LEU A 59 3.33 -9.75 -7.27
CA LEU A 59 3.38 -8.78 -8.36
C LEU A 59 4.81 -8.47 -8.81
N GLU A 60 5.76 -8.36 -7.89
CA GLU A 60 7.16 -8.13 -8.23
C GLU A 60 7.77 -9.31 -8.99
N ARG A 61 7.47 -10.55 -8.56
CA ARG A 61 7.95 -11.77 -9.21
C ARG A 61 7.49 -11.87 -10.66
N GLU A 62 6.20 -11.69 -10.90
CA GLU A 62 5.64 -11.77 -12.27
C GLU A 62 5.94 -10.51 -13.09
N GLY A 63 5.89 -9.33 -12.44
CA GLY A 63 6.10 -8.03 -13.07
C GLY A 63 7.52 -7.83 -13.59
N ALA A 64 8.53 -8.45 -12.97
CA ALA A 64 9.89 -8.43 -13.49
C ALA A 64 9.99 -8.92 -14.94
N ALA A 65 9.19 -9.93 -15.32
CA ALA A 65 9.13 -10.43 -16.69
C ALA A 65 8.49 -9.42 -17.67
N LEU A 66 7.53 -8.62 -17.18
CA LEU A 66 6.85 -7.61 -17.99
C LEU A 66 7.72 -6.38 -18.24
N VAL A 67 8.49 -5.95 -17.24
CA VAL A 67 9.34 -4.74 -17.32
C VAL A 67 10.65 -5.00 -18.08
N SER A 68 11.16 -6.24 -18.07
CA SER A 68 12.37 -6.63 -18.81
C SER A 68 12.16 -6.81 -20.32
N ALA A 69 10.91 -6.82 -20.79
CA ALA A 69 10.56 -6.96 -22.21
C ALA A 69 10.34 -5.62 -22.95
N GLY A 70 10.53 -4.48 -22.28
CA GLY A 70 10.44 -3.14 -22.90
C GLY A 70 11.66 -2.81 -23.77
N PRO A 71 11.51 -2.09 -24.90
CA PRO A 71 12.64 -1.68 -25.72
C PRO A 71 13.63 -0.83 -24.90
N PRO A 72 14.95 -0.97 -25.11
CA PRO A 72 15.93 -0.19 -24.36
C PRO A 72 15.64 1.30 -24.58
N ALA A 73 15.50 2.04 -23.48
CA ALA A 73 15.30 3.48 -23.51
C ALA A 73 16.37 4.13 -24.39
N ALA A 74 15.93 4.86 -25.41
CA ALA A 74 16.80 5.61 -26.30
C ALA A 74 17.62 6.60 -25.46
N LYS A 75 18.94 6.42 -25.45
CA LYS A 75 19.87 7.37 -24.85
C LYS A 75 19.88 8.64 -25.71
N SER A 76 19.58 9.80 -25.11
CA SER A 76 19.95 11.12 -25.67
C SER A 76 21.42 11.42 -25.42
#